data_AF-A0A0C2J6G9-F1
#
_entry.id   AF-A0A0C2J6G9-F1
#
_cell.length_a   1.000
_cell.length_b   1.000
_cell.length_c   1.000
_cell.angle_alpha   90.00
_cell.angle_beta   90.00
_cell.angle_gamma   90.00
#
_symmetry.space_group_name_H-M   'P 1'
#
loop_
_entity.id
_entity.type
_entity.pdbx_description
1 polymer ?
#
loop_
_entity_poly.entity_id
_entity_poly.type
_entity_poly.pdbx_seq_one_letter_code
_entity_poly.pdbx_strand_id
1 'polypeptide(L)'
;MTGKEVIGGPGVEVEIDESLFYRRKYNRGRIFGSGWFFGAVERHDHSKSFLMVVPNRKKETLIPTIRERIARGSIIISDCWKAYNELSECGYIHLTVNHSQNFVDRQDRFIHTQNIENFWRWAKNASYPPLKIPKKDCPR
;
A
#
# COMPACT_ATOMS: atom_id res chain seq x y z
N MET A 1 -20.50 -16.39 4.86
CA MET A 1 -19.03 -16.28 4.66
C MET A 1 -18.82 -15.48 3.38
N THR A 2 -18.66 -14.16 3.49
CA THR A 2 -18.30 -13.31 2.34
C THR A 2 -16.86 -13.66 1.97
N GLY A 3 -16.67 -14.35 0.85
CA GLY A 3 -15.34 -14.69 0.34
C GLY A 3 -14.52 -13.42 0.23
N LYS A 4 -13.40 -13.38 0.94
CA LYS A 4 -12.40 -12.32 0.82
C LYS A 4 -11.86 -12.39 -0.62
N GLU A 5 -12.12 -11.37 -1.42
CA GLU A 5 -11.64 -11.31 -2.80
C GLU A 5 -10.10 -11.41 -2.84
N VAL A 6 -9.60 -12.35 -3.64
CA VAL A 6 -8.18 -12.61 -3.85
C VAL A 6 -7.77 -11.99 -5.18
N ILE A 7 -6.68 -11.23 -5.17
CA ILE A 7 -6.10 -10.63 -6.38
C ILE A 7 -4.84 -11.38 -6.82
N GLY A 8 -4.31 -11.04 -7.98
CA GLY A 8 -3.10 -11.62 -8.55
C GLY A 8 -3.33 -12.96 -9.24
N GLY A 9 -2.25 -13.72 -9.37
CA GLY A 9 -2.21 -15.02 -10.04
C GLY A 9 -0.87 -15.25 -10.73
N PRO A 10 -0.61 -16.46 -11.24
CA PRO A 10 0.61 -16.76 -11.99
C PRO A 10 0.89 -15.72 -13.09
N GLY A 11 2.03 -15.05 -13.00
CA GLY A 11 2.46 -14.02 -13.96
C GLY A 11 1.78 -12.65 -13.80
N VAL A 12 0.89 -12.47 -12.82
CA VAL A 12 0.26 -11.18 -12.52
C VAL A 12 1.13 -10.40 -11.55
N GLU A 13 1.39 -9.13 -11.88
CA GLU A 13 2.16 -8.21 -11.05
C GLU A 13 1.27 -7.47 -10.04
N VAL A 14 1.66 -7.55 -8.76
CA VAL A 14 0.97 -6.90 -7.64
C VAL A 14 1.97 -6.02 -6.88
N GLU A 15 1.72 -4.72 -6.85
CA GLU A 15 2.48 -3.78 -6.00
C GLU A 15 1.91 -3.80 -4.58
N ILE A 16 2.75 -3.93 -3.56
CA ILE A 16 2.36 -3.91 -2.15
C ILE A 16 3.17 -2.88 -1.35
N ASP A 17 2.57 -2.35 -0.29
CA ASP A 17 3.23 -1.41 0.63
C ASP A 17 2.47 -1.32 1.98
N GLU A 18 3.13 -0.76 2.99
CA GLU A 18 2.49 -0.33 4.24
C GLU A 18 2.49 1.19 4.41
N SER A 19 1.35 1.73 4.81
CA SER A 19 1.27 3.14 5.21
C SER A 19 0.66 3.30 6.59
N LEU A 20 1.27 4.15 7.42
CA LEU A 20 0.67 4.61 8.66
C LEU A 20 -0.37 5.70 8.37
N PHE A 21 -1.59 5.56 8.88
CA PHE A 21 -2.60 6.61 8.87
C PHE A 21 -2.64 7.31 10.23
N TYR A 22 -2.57 8.64 10.20
CA TYR A 22 -2.74 9.49 11.39
C TYR A 22 -3.96 10.39 11.19
N ARG A 23 -4.90 10.48 12.14
CA ARG A 23 -5.94 11.53 12.05
C ARG A 23 -5.51 12.75 12.87
N ARG A 24 -5.32 13.89 12.20
CA ARG A 24 -5.22 15.18 12.89
C ARG A 24 -6.62 15.66 13.26
N LYS A 25 -6.80 16.11 14.50
CA LYS A 25 -7.96 16.96 14.83
C LYS A 25 -7.69 18.33 14.21
N TYR A 26 -8.48 18.79 13.23
CA TYR A 26 -8.38 20.14 12.65
C TYR A 26 -7.00 20.57 12.09
N ASN A 27 -6.16 19.63 11.61
CA ASN A 27 -4.77 19.91 11.21
C ASN A 27 -3.88 20.57 12.29
N ARG A 28 -4.28 20.55 13.58
CA ARG A 28 -3.55 21.12 14.72
C ARG A 28 -3.65 20.21 15.95
N GLY A 29 -2.59 20.15 16.76
CA GLY A 29 -2.59 19.40 18.03
C GLY A 29 -2.14 17.93 17.92
N ARG A 30 -2.23 17.22 19.06
CA ARG A 30 -1.64 15.88 19.29
C ARG A 30 -2.32 14.80 18.45
N ILE A 31 -1.52 13.89 17.89
CA ILE A 31 -1.96 12.77 17.06
C ILE A 31 -2.81 11.81 17.92
N PHE A 32 -4.06 11.56 17.52
CA PHE A 32 -4.97 10.64 18.22
C PHE A 32 -5.32 9.46 17.29
N GLY A 33 -4.88 8.26 17.67
CA GLY A 33 -5.13 7.00 16.96
C GLY A 33 -4.23 6.79 15.73
N SER A 34 -3.37 5.78 15.81
CA SER A 34 -2.45 5.35 14.76
C SER A 34 -2.82 3.94 14.31
N GLY A 35 -3.08 3.74 13.02
CA GLY A 35 -3.33 2.44 12.44
C GLY A 35 -2.34 2.17 11.31
N TRP A 36 -1.74 0.98 11.31
CA TRP A 36 -1.01 0.49 10.15
C TRP A 36 -2.02 -0.01 9.12
N PHE A 37 -1.80 0.38 7.88
CA PHE A 37 -2.56 -0.13 6.75
C PHE A 37 -1.61 -0.87 5.83
N PHE A 38 -2.09 -1.99 5.31
CA PHE A 38 -1.47 -2.75 4.24
C PHE A 38 -2.31 -2.59 2.98
N GLY A 39 -1.65 -2.32 1.86
CA GLY A 39 -2.30 -2.09 0.58
C GLY A 39 -1.68 -2.95 -0.51
N ALA A 40 -2.50 -3.35 -1.48
CA ALA A 40 -2.05 -4.07 -2.67
C ALA A 40 -2.86 -3.63 -3.90
N VAL A 41 -2.20 -3.56 -5.06
CA VAL A 41 -2.81 -3.20 -6.35
C VAL A 41 -2.21 -4.02 -7.48
N GLU A 42 -3.06 -4.64 -8.31
CA GLU A 42 -2.61 -5.23 -9.59
C GLU A 42 -2.20 -4.11 -10.56
N ARG A 43 -1.03 -4.25 -11.21
CA ARG A 43 -0.50 -3.18 -12.07
C ARG A 43 -1.28 -2.92 -13.34
N HIS A 44 -1.92 -3.94 -13.90
CA HIS A 44 -2.62 -3.84 -15.19
C HIS A 44 -4.14 -3.75 -15.05
N ASP A 45 -4.66 -3.90 -13.83
CA ASP A 45 -6.08 -3.76 -13.50
C ASP A 45 -6.25 -3.16 -12.10
N HIS A 46 -6.26 -1.83 -12.02
CA HIS A 46 -6.35 -1.12 -10.74
C HIS A 46 -7.70 -1.31 -10.02
N SER A 47 -8.72 -1.85 -10.71
CA SER A 47 -9.98 -2.23 -10.06
C SER A 47 -9.77 -3.38 -9.07
N LYS A 48 -8.72 -4.18 -9.28
CA LYS A 48 -8.26 -5.22 -8.37
C LYS A 48 -7.20 -4.67 -7.43
N SER A 49 -7.69 -4.05 -6.37
CA SER A 49 -6.88 -3.53 -5.28
C SER A 49 -7.58 -3.71 -3.95
N PHE A 50 -6.82 -3.74 -2.86
CA PHE A 50 -7.39 -3.72 -1.53
C PHE A 50 -6.53 -2.94 -0.55
N LEU A 51 -7.19 -2.49 0.52
CA LEU A 51 -6.58 -1.79 1.64
C LEU A 51 -7.18 -2.37 2.93
N MET A 52 -6.33 -2.68 3.89
CA MET A 52 -6.79 -3.23 5.16
C MET A 52 -5.97 -2.72 6.35
N VAL A 53 -6.64 -2.62 7.50
CA VAL A 53 -5.97 -2.33 8.76
C VAL A 53 -5.20 -3.56 9.21
N VAL A 54 -3.93 -3.38 9.57
CA VAL A 54 -3.10 -4.40 10.18
C VAL A 54 -2.63 -3.93 11.56
N PRO A 55 -2.48 -4.83 12.55
CA PRO A 55 -2.04 -4.44 13.88
C PRO A 55 -0.60 -3.90 13.89
N ASN A 56 0.24 -4.34 12.97
CA ASN A 56 1.63 -3.92 12.80
C ASN A 56 2.19 -4.37 11.44
N ARG A 57 3.37 -3.88 11.09
CA ARG A 57 4.13 -4.20 9.86
C ARG A 57 5.14 -5.36 10.01
N LYS A 58 4.93 -6.25 10.99
CA LYS A 58 5.85 -7.38 11.18
C LYS A 58 5.51 -8.49 10.19
N LYS A 59 6.51 -9.31 9.84
CA LYS A 59 6.33 -10.43 8.91
C LYS A 59 5.24 -11.40 9.36
N GLU A 60 5.09 -11.61 10.66
CA GLU A 60 4.07 -12.52 11.24
C GLU A 60 2.64 -12.01 11.00
N THR A 61 2.48 -10.72 10.67
CA THR A 61 1.20 -10.13 10.28
C THR A 61 1.07 -10.06 8.75
N LEU A 62 2.13 -9.63 8.06
CA LEU A 62 2.08 -9.34 6.63
C LEU A 62 2.09 -10.60 5.76
N ILE A 63 2.95 -11.58 6.06
CA ILE A 63 3.07 -12.80 5.24
C ILE A 63 1.76 -13.61 5.22
N PRO A 64 1.08 -13.87 6.36
CA PRO A 64 -0.22 -14.53 6.32
C PRO A 64 -1.28 -13.73 5.57
N THR A 65 -1.26 -12.41 5.71
CA THR A 65 -2.18 -11.51 5.00
C THR A 65 -2.00 -11.60 3.49
N ILE A 66 -0.75 -11.57 3.01
CA ILE A 66 -0.40 -11.73 1.60
C ILE A 66 -0.87 -13.10 1.10
N ARG A 67 -0.63 -14.17 1.85
CA ARG A 67 -1.07 -15.53 1.50
C ARG A 67 -2.58 -15.71 1.42
N GLU A 68 -3.33 -14.97 2.24
CA GLU A 68 -4.79 -15.01 2.22
C GLU A 68 -5.38 -14.20 1.05
N ARG A 69 -4.70 -13.12 0.65
CA ARG A 69 -5.29 -12.07 -0.21
C ARG A 69 -4.67 -11.97 -1.61
N ILE A 70 -3.51 -12.56 -1.83
CA ILE A 70 -2.77 -12.54 -3.10
C ILE A 70 -2.50 -13.98 -3.52
N ALA A 71 -2.98 -14.35 -4.71
CA ALA A 71 -2.85 -15.69 -5.25
C ALA A 71 -1.38 -16.09 -5.41
N ARG A 72 -1.05 -17.33 -5.04
CA ARG A 72 0.31 -17.90 -5.21
C ARG A 72 0.73 -17.86 -6.68
N GLY A 73 2.03 -17.71 -6.92
CA GLY A 73 2.60 -17.54 -8.26
C GLY A 73 2.57 -16.10 -8.79
N SER A 74 1.96 -15.16 -8.05
CA SER A 74 2.04 -13.73 -8.38
C SER A 74 3.47 -13.21 -8.32
N ILE A 75 3.73 -12.17 -9.11
CA ILE A 75 4.93 -11.35 -9.06
C ILE A 75 4.63 -10.20 -8.09
N ILE A 76 5.20 -10.23 -6.90
CA ILE A 76 5.03 -9.18 -5.90
C ILE A 76 6.16 -8.16 -6.07
N ILE A 77 5.79 -6.88 -6.15
CA ILE A 77 6.70 -5.75 -6.20
C ILE A 77 6.55 -4.95 -4.90
N SER A 78 7.63 -4.79 -4.15
CA SER A 78 7.65 -4.00 -2.90
C SER A 78 8.94 -3.22 -2.75
N ASP A 79 9.06 -2.42 -1.70
CA ASP A 79 10.35 -1.92 -1.26
C ASP A 79 11.25 -3.07 -0.73
N CYS A 80 12.53 -2.77 -0.44
CA CYS A 80 13.47 -3.73 0.14
C CYS A 80 13.21 -4.01 1.64
N TRP A 81 11.97 -4.00 2.12
CA TRP A 81 11.67 -4.20 3.54
C TRP A 81 11.89 -5.64 3.98
N LYS A 82 12.62 -5.83 5.09
CA LYS A 82 13.04 -7.15 5.59
C LYS A 82 11.88 -8.11 5.88
N ALA A 83 10.68 -7.59 6.18
CA ALA A 83 9.53 -8.45 6.46
C ALA A 83 9.07 -9.28 5.25
N TYR A 84 9.51 -8.90 4.04
CA TYR A 84 9.14 -9.55 2.79
C TYR A 84 10.15 -10.60 2.30
N ASN A 85 11.27 -10.79 2.99
CA ASN A 85 12.34 -11.70 2.54
C ASN A 85 11.87 -13.15 2.30
N GLU A 86 10.80 -13.58 2.97
CA GLU A 86 10.26 -14.95 2.90
C GLU A 86 9.21 -15.14 1.78
N LEU A 87 8.93 -14.10 0.98
CA LEU A 87 7.92 -14.18 -0.09
C LEU A 87 8.27 -15.22 -1.15
N SER A 88 9.55 -15.33 -1.53
CA SER A 88 10.01 -16.34 -2.47
C SER A 88 9.73 -17.77 -1.98
N GLU A 89 9.97 -18.03 -0.70
CA GLU A 89 9.70 -19.32 -0.06
C GLU A 89 8.20 -19.62 0.04
N CYS A 90 7.37 -18.57 0.09
CA CYS A 90 5.91 -18.68 0.11
C CYS A 90 5.28 -18.95 -1.28
N GLY A 91 6.10 -19.03 -2.34
CA GLY A 91 5.64 -19.30 -3.70
C GLY A 91 5.27 -18.05 -4.50
N TYR A 92 5.92 -16.93 -4.21
CA TYR A 92 5.82 -15.69 -4.99
C TYR A 92 7.13 -15.39 -5.70
N ILE A 93 7.07 -14.67 -6.81
CA ILE A 93 8.25 -14.05 -7.40
C ILE A 93 8.35 -12.67 -6.76
N HIS A 94 9.45 -12.37 -6.07
CA HIS A 94 9.60 -11.11 -5.35
C HIS A 94 10.59 -10.19 -6.06
N LEU A 95 10.08 -9.06 -6.54
CA LEU A 95 10.88 -7.97 -7.10
C LEU A 95 10.92 -6.83 -6.07
N THR A 96 12.10 -6.24 -5.87
CA THR A 96 12.27 -5.16 -4.90
C THR A 96 12.70 -3.87 -5.56
N VAL A 97 12.21 -2.75 -5.03
CA VAL A 97 12.60 -1.40 -5.41
C VAL A 97 13.47 -0.80 -4.31
N ASN A 98 14.69 -0.40 -4.65
CA ASN A 98 15.60 0.21 -3.69
C ASN A 98 15.45 1.74 -3.66
N HIS A 99 14.54 2.23 -2.80
CA HIS A 99 14.29 3.66 -2.60
C HIS A 99 15.50 4.48 -2.08
N SER A 100 16.57 3.83 -1.61
CA SER A 100 17.79 4.53 -1.15
C SER A 100 18.82 4.77 -2.26
N GLN A 101 18.75 4.00 -3.35
CA GLN A 101 19.79 4.00 -4.39
C GLN A 101 19.28 4.57 -5.71
N ASN A 102 18.00 4.48 -6.05
CA ASN A 102 17.43 5.18 -7.21
C ASN A 102 15.90 5.37 -7.07
N PHE A 103 15.37 6.53 -7.49
CA PHE A 103 13.93 6.75 -7.66
C PHE A 103 13.30 5.91 -8.79
N VAL A 104 14.13 5.30 -9.63
CA VAL A 104 13.81 4.33 -10.69
C VAL A 104 15.05 3.45 -10.81
N ASP A 105 14.97 2.14 -10.59
CA ASP A 105 16.14 1.28 -10.78
C ASP A 105 16.68 1.48 -12.21
N ARG A 106 17.93 1.96 -12.35
CA ARG A 106 18.47 2.39 -13.66
C ARG A 106 18.61 1.23 -14.64
N GLN A 107 18.54 -0.01 -14.14
CA GLN A 107 18.61 -1.22 -14.96
C GLN A 107 17.23 -1.70 -15.44
N ASP A 108 16.13 -1.33 -14.77
CA ASP A 108 14.80 -1.79 -15.14
C ASP A 108 13.73 -0.72 -14.89
N ARG A 109 13.40 0.05 -15.93
CA ARG A 109 12.35 1.10 -15.86
C ARG A 109 10.97 0.55 -15.53
N PHE A 110 10.79 -0.77 -15.58
CA PHE A 110 9.53 -1.42 -15.34
C PHE A 110 9.32 -1.81 -13.88
N ILE A 111 10.31 -1.77 -12.99
CA ILE A 111 10.11 -2.15 -11.57
C ILE A 111 9.97 -0.88 -10.71
N HIS A 112 8.74 -0.54 -10.34
CA HIS A 112 8.40 0.62 -9.51
C HIS A 112 7.16 0.38 -8.65
N THR A 113 6.97 1.22 -7.62
CA THR A 113 5.81 1.20 -6.70
C THR A 113 4.86 2.40 -6.89
N GLN A 114 4.89 3.05 -8.06
CA GLN A 114 4.13 4.28 -8.32
C GLN A 114 2.60 4.10 -8.22
N ASN A 115 2.07 2.91 -8.55
CA ASN A 115 0.63 2.68 -8.50
C ASN A 115 0.17 2.58 -7.04
N ILE A 116 0.92 1.86 -6.20
CA ILE A 116 0.60 1.77 -4.77
C ILE A 116 0.79 3.12 -4.05
N GLU A 117 1.79 3.92 -4.43
CA GLU A 117 1.93 5.31 -3.95
C GLU A 117 0.72 6.18 -4.31
N ASN A 118 0.25 6.11 -5.56
CA ASN A 118 -0.94 6.83 -6.01
C ASN A 118 -2.19 6.34 -5.27
N PHE A 119 -2.31 5.03 -5.05
CA PHE A 119 -3.40 4.42 -4.30
C PHE A 119 -3.46 4.96 -2.87
N TRP A 120 -2.32 5.09 -2.19
CA TRP A 120 -2.26 5.71 -0.87
C TRP A 120 -2.67 7.17 -0.87
N ARG A 121 -2.29 7.94 -1.89
CA ARG A 121 -2.71 9.35 -2.02
C ARG A 121 -4.24 9.44 -2.09
N TRP A 122 -4.88 8.60 -2.89
CA TRP A 122 -6.34 8.53 -2.99
C TRP A 122 -6.98 8.14 -1.66
N ALA A 123 -6.51 7.06 -1.03
CA ALA A 123 -7.05 6.56 0.24
C ALA A 123 -6.95 7.60 1.37
N LYS A 124 -5.81 8.30 1.46
CA LYS A 124 -5.61 9.39 2.42
C LYS A 124 -6.54 10.56 2.11
N ASN A 125 -6.63 11.03 0.86
CA ASN A 125 -7.54 12.13 0.50
C ASN A 125 -9.01 11.82 0.80
N ALA A 126 -9.46 10.58 0.56
CA ALA A 126 -10.82 10.15 0.92
C ALA A 126 -11.03 10.12 2.45
N SER A 127 -10.02 9.71 3.21
CA SER A 127 -10.06 9.66 4.67
C SER A 127 -9.90 11.04 5.34
N TYR A 128 -9.27 11.99 4.64
CA TYR A 128 -9.05 13.36 5.06
C TYR A 128 -9.69 14.34 4.05
N PRO A 129 -11.03 14.37 3.94
CA PRO A 129 -11.68 15.31 3.04
C PRO A 129 -11.22 16.73 3.38
N PRO A 130 -10.99 17.59 2.37
CA PRO A 130 -10.55 18.95 2.62
C PRO A 130 -11.51 19.61 3.59
N LEU A 131 -10.97 20.23 4.64
CA LEU A 131 -11.76 21.04 5.55
C LEU A 131 -12.51 22.06 4.70
N LYS A 132 -13.85 22.08 4.79
CA LYS A 132 -14.63 23.22 4.29
C LYS A 132 -14.19 24.44 5.11
N ILE A 133 -13.18 25.16 4.67
CA ILE A 133 -12.81 26.45 5.25
C ILE A 133 -13.95 27.38 4.87
N PRO A 134 -14.72 27.94 5.83
CA PRO A 134 -15.66 29.00 5.49
C PRO A 134 -14.85 30.11 4.83
N LYS A 135 -15.24 30.55 3.63
CA LYS A 135 -14.70 31.78 3.06
C LYS A 135 -14.93 32.85 4.13
N LYS A 136 -13.85 33.42 4.67
CA LYS A 136 -13.99 34.63 5.48
C LYS A 136 -14.48 35.69 4.51
N ASP A 137 -15.69 36.18 4.70
CA ASP A 137 -16.18 37.33 3.97
C ASP A 137 -15.14 38.45 4.15
N CYS A 138 -14.59 38.90 3.03
CA CYS A 138 -13.73 40.06 2.99
C CYS A 138 -14.65 41.27 3.24
N PRO A 139 -14.45 42.06 4.31
CA PRO A 139 -15.25 43.26 4.49
C PRO A 139 -14.98 44.20 3.32
N ARG A 140 -16.06 44.66 2.66
CA ARG A 140 -16.01 45.66 1.59
C ARG A 140 -15.50 46.99 2.11
#